data_AF-A0A3B8XEZ3-F1
#
_entry.id   AF-A0A3B8XEZ3-F1
#
_cell.length_a   1.000
_cell.length_b   1.000
_cell.length_c   1.000
_cell.angle_alpha   90.00
_cell.angle_beta   90.00
_cell.angle_gamma   90.00
#
_symmetry.space_group_name_H-M   'P 1'
#
loop_
_entity.id
_entity.type
_entity.pdbx_description
1 polymer ?
#
loop_
_entity_poly.entity_id
_entity_poly.type
_entity_poly.pdbx_seq_one_letter_code
_entity_poly.pdbx_strand_id
1 'polypeptide(L)'
;RYLAGQLHLLRPGIGMVDAERSAPAQQLIDLRKGDLLVVFDYRRYQADTIESAKIASTQGCNVVLFTDPWLSPASAFARQVLVTSVETVGPFDSLVGSTAVVEAMVTAVLNRLGPRAQARMQSLDRLRAHEVIGEDDEPSS
;
A
#
# COMPACT_ATOMS: atom_id res chain seq x y z
N ARG A 1 -1.90 3.40 3.78
CA ARG A 1 -3.10 4.06 3.21
C ARG A 1 -2.84 4.66 1.82
N TYR A 2 -1.99 5.68 1.66
CA TYR A 2 -1.75 6.37 0.36
C TYR A 2 -1.43 5.42 -0.81
N LEU A 3 -0.40 4.58 -0.68
CA LEU A 3 0.00 3.63 -1.74
C LEU A 3 -1.17 2.72 -2.17
N ALA A 4 -1.90 2.15 -1.21
CA ALA A 4 -3.03 1.27 -1.51
C ALA A 4 -4.13 2.00 -2.29
N GLY A 5 -4.40 3.27 -1.95
CA GLY A 5 -5.35 4.11 -2.69
C GLY A 5 -4.91 4.34 -4.13
N GLN A 6 -3.64 4.72 -4.35
CA GLN A 6 -3.10 4.90 -5.70
C GLN A 6 -3.16 3.60 -6.50
N LEU A 7 -2.72 2.47 -5.94
CA LEU A 7 -2.72 1.19 -6.66
C LEU A 7 -4.14 0.68 -6.98
N HIS A 8 -5.15 1.00 -6.17
CA HIS A 8 -6.55 0.64 -6.46
C HIS A 8 -7.07 1.26 -7.75
N LEU A 9 -6.62 2.49 -8.07
CA LEU A 9 -6.92 3.15 -9.34
C LEU A 9 -6.29 2.40 -10.52
N LEU A 10 -5.11 1.81 -10.31
CA LEU A 10 -4.32 1.20 -11.38
C LEU A 10 -4.64 -0.28 -11.63
N ARG A 11 -4.99 -1.06 -10.59
CA ARG A 11 -5.28 -2.50 -10.74
C ARG A 11 -6.24 -3.04 -9.66
N PRO A 12 -6.94 -4.16 -9.94
CA PRO A 12 -7.70 -4.89 -8.93
C PRO A 12 -6.79 -5.67 -7.96
N GLY A 13 -7.37 -6.22 -6.90
CA GLY A 13 -6.67 -7.09 -5.95
C GLY A 13 -5.65 -6.32 -5.12
N ILE A 14 -6.08 -5.18 -4.58
CA ILE A 14 -5.31 -4.40 -3.59
C ILE A 14 -6.10 -4.50 -2.29
N GLY A 15 -5.44 -4.92 -1.22
CA GLY A 15 -5.97 -4.91 0.13
C GLY A 15 -5.11 -3.99 1.00
N MET A 16 -5.69 -3.47 2.07
CA MET A 16 -4.94 -2.75 3.10
C MET A 16 -5.06 -3.51 4.40
N VAL A 17 -3.91 -3.85 4.99
CA VAL A 17 -3.88 -4.35 6.36
C VAL A 17 -4.02 -3.16 7.30
N ASP A 18 -5.14 -3.11 8.01
CA ASP A 18 -5.49 -2.02 8.92
C ASP A 18 -5.48 -2.52 10.37
N ALA A 19 -4.35 -2.33 11.06
CA ALA A 19 -4.15 -2.80 12.43
C ALA A 19 -5.10 -2.14 13.45
N GLU A 20 -5.72 -1.01 13.11
CA GLU A 20 -6.70 -0.34 13.96
C GLU A 20 -8.08 -1.02 13.90
N ARG A 21 -8.37 -1.73 12.80
CA ARG A 21 -9.68 -2.36 12.56
C ARG A 21 -9.74 -3.82 13.03
N SER A 22 -8.65 -4.55 12.89
CA SER A 22 -8.53 -5.92 13.36
C SER A 22 -7.07 -6.34 13.45
N ALA A 23 -6.81 -7.43 14.19
CA ALA A 23 -5.46 -7.96 14.30
C ALA A 23 -4.89 -8.30 12.91
N PRO A 24 -3.63 -7.94 12.59
CA PRO A 24 -3.03 -8.20 11.28
C PRO A 24 -3.14 -9.66 10.85
N ALA A 25 -2.97 -10.60 11.78
CA ALA A 25 -3.10 -12.04 11.50
C ALA A 25 -4.47 -12.41 10.87
N GLN A 26 -5.57 -11.78 11.28
CA GLN A 26 -6.90 -12.04 10.70
C GLN A 26 -7.01 -11.55 9.25
N GLN A 27 -6.22 -10.54 8.87
CA GLN A 27 -6.22 -9.98 7.52
C GLN A 27 -5.22 -10.68 6.61
N LEU A 28 -4.18 -11.30 7.20
CA LEU A 28 -3.13 -12.01 6.49
C LEU A 28 -3.46 -13.50 6.26
N ILE A 29 -4.50 -14.04 6.90
CA ILE A 29 -4.84 -15.48 6.83
C ILE A 29 -5.14 -15.96 5.41
N ASP A 30 -5.68 -15.09 4.56
CA ASP A 30 -6.06 -15.41 3.19
C ASP A 30 -4.94 -15.19 2.17
N LEU A 31 -3.76 -14.74 2.62
CA LEU A 31 -2.61 -14.57 1.74
C LEU A 31 -2.13 -15.92 1.20
N ARG A 32 -1.75 -15.93 -0.07
CA ARG A 32 -1.32 -17.12 -0.79
C ARG A 32 0.03 -16.89 -1.46
N LYS A 33 0.68 -18.00 -1.81
CA LYS A 33 1.86 -17.98 -2.67
C LYS A 33 1.55 -17.20 -3.97
N GLY A 34 2.34 -16.16 -4.22
CA GLY A 34 2.14 -15.24 -5.35
C GLY A 34 1.61 -13.86 -4.95
N ASP A 35 1.03 -13.73 -3.76
CA ASP A 35 0.65 -12.44 -3.21
C ASP A 35 1.87 -11.64 -2.75
N LEU A 36 1.66 -10.33 -2.63
CA LEU A 36 2.68 -9.35 -2.26
C LEU A 36 2.22 -8.57 -1.03
N LEU A 37 2.99 -8.63 0.05
CA LEU A 37 2.81 -7.73 1.18
C LEU A 37 3.80 -6.56 1.05
N VAL A 38 3.28 -5.34 1.02
CA VAL A 38 4.09 -4.12 1.09
C VAL A 38 4.03 -3.58 2.52
N VAL A 39 5.20 -3.45 3.14
CA VAL A 39 5.37 -3.09 4.55
C VAL A 39 6.10 -1.76 4.64
N PHE A 40 5.64 -0.89 5.53
CA PHE A 40 6.31 0.35 5.89
C PHE A 40 6.69 0.27 7.36
N ASP A 41 7.97 0.38 7.68
CA ASP A 41 8.45 0.34 9.05
C ASP A 41 9.63 1.29 9.22
N TYR A 42 9.34 2.44 9.81
CA TYR A 42 10.27 3.55 10.04
C TYR A 42 10.35 3.82 11.53
N ARG A 43 11.56 4.11 12.02
CA ARG A 43 11.98 4.55 13.36
C ARG A 43 11.03 4.17 14.51
N ARG A 44 11.54 3.41 15.48
CA ARG A 44 10.76 2.73 16.54
C ARG A 44 9.89 1.64 15.91
N TYR A 45 10.56 0.67 15.29
CA TYR A 45 9.93 -0.44 14.58
C TYR A 45 8.86 -1.14 15.40
N GLN A 46 7.76 -1.49 14.75
CA GLN A 46 6.58 -2.04 15.42
C GLN A 46 6.61 -3.57 15.39
N ALA A 47 6.44 -4.21 16.55
CA ALA A 47 6.47 -5.66 16.68
C ALA A 47 5.44 -6.35 15.75
N ASP A 48 4.23 -5.81 15.68
CA ASP A 48 3.16 -6.34 14.84
C ASP A 48 3.48 -6.23 13.34
N THR A 49 4.19 -5.18 12.93
CA THR A 49 4.66 -4.99 11.55
C THR A 49 5.73 -6.02 11.19
N ILE A 50 6.67 -6.26 12.10
CA ILE A 50 7.72 -7.27 11.94
C ILE A 50 7.11 -8.67 11.86
N GLU A 51 6.17 -8.99 12.75
CA GLU A 51 5.51 -10.30 12.77
C GLU A 51 4.64 -10.49 11.50
N SER A 52 3.98 -9.44 11.01
CA SER A 52 3.24 -9.49 9.74
C SER A 52 4.14 -9.83 8.55
N ALA A 53 5.32 -9.21 8.46
CA ALA A 53 6.31 -9.50 7.43
C ALA A 53 6.79 -10.95 7.50
N LYS A 54 7.07 -11.43 8.72
CA LYS A 54 7.46 -12.82 8.97
C LYS A 54 6.37 -13.80 8.55
N ILE A 55 5.12 -13.60 9.00
CA ILE A 55 3.98 -14.47 8.67
C ILE A 55 3.82 -14.56 7.15
N ALA A 56 3.76 -13.43 6.45
CA ALA A 56 3.60 -13.42 4.99
C ALA A 56 4.74 -14.15 4.27
N SER A 57 5.99 -13.91 4.71
CA SER A 57 7.17 -14.60 4.16
C SER A 57 7.10 -16.12 4.38
N THR A 58 6.71 -16.56 5.58
CA THR A 58 6.56 -18.00 5.90
C THR A 58 5.45 -18.70 5.11
N GLN A 59 4.42 -17.96 4.69
CA GLN A 59 3.35 -18.45 3.80
C GLN A 59 3.75 -18.45 2.32
N GLY A 60 4.97 -18.01 1.98
CA GLY A 60 5.50 -17.98 0.62
C GLY A 60 5.09 -16.75 -0.19
N CYS A 61 4.60 -15.70 0.46
CA CYS A 61 4.33 -14.41 -0.16
C CYS A 61 5.64 -13.63 -0.34
N ASN A 62 5.69 -12.76 -1.35
CA ASN A 62 6.79 -11.82 -1.45
C ASN A 62 6.53 -10.63 -0.51
N VAL A 63 7.56 -10.22 0.23
CA VAL A 63 7.50 -9.02 1.08
C VAL A 63 8.39 -7.93 0.48
N VAL A 64 7.84 -6.72 0.34
CA VAL A 64 8.58 -5.51 -0.03
C VAL A 64 8.54 -4.56 1.16
N LEU A 65 9.70 -4.24 1.70
CA LEU A 65 9.85 -3.38 2.87
C LEU A 65 10.31 -1.98 2.48
N PHE A 66 9.61 -0.96 2.95
CA PHE A 66 10.04 0.43 2.99
C PHE A 66 10.51 0.75 4.40
N THR A 67 11.76 1.19 4.55
CA THR A 67 12.37 1.41 5.86
C THR A 67 13.45 2.49 5.82
N ASP A 68 14.02 2.80 6.98
CA ASP A 68 15.09 3.77 7.16
C ASP A 68 16.49 3.12 7.12
N PRO A 69 17.57 3.92 7.12
CA PRO A 69 18.94 3.40 7.02
C PRO A 69 19.40 2.47 8.16
N TRP A 70 18.68 2.44 9.29
CA TRP A 70 19.00 1.55 10.41
C TRP A 70 18.42 0.14 10.25
N LEU A 71 17.60 -0.07 9.22
CA LEU A 71 17.00 -1.35 8.83
C LEU A 71 16.11 -1.97 9.92
N SER A 72 14.79 -1.93 9.69
CA SER A 72 13.86 -2.72 10.49
C SER A 72 14.25 -4.20 10.54
N PRO A 73 14.06 -4.91 11.67
CA PRO A 73 14.14 -6.37 11.74
C PRO A 73 13.26 -7.09 10.71
N ALA A 74 12.19 -6.44 10.21
CA ALA A 74 11.37 -6.94 9.12
C ALA A 74 12.18 -7.20 7.83
N SER A 75 13.36 -6.57 7.67
CA SER A 75 14.26 -6.77 6.53
C SER A 75 14.72 -8.23 6.39
N ALA A 76 14.81 -8.98 7.48
CA ALA A 76 15.16 -10.40 7.45
C ALA A 76 14.13 -11.28 6.72
N PHE A 77 12.89 -10.77 6.55
CA PHE A 77 11.79 -11.48 5.90
C PHE A 77 11.43 -10.86 4.53
N ALA A 78 12.07 -9.75 4.17
CA ALA A 78 11.80 -8.98 2.97
C ALA A 78 12.58 -9.51 1.77
N ARG A 79 11.91 -9.69 0.63
CA ARG A 79 12.56 -10.00 -0.64
C ARG A 79 13.22 -8.77 -1.24
N GLN A 80 12.61 -7.59 -1.04
CA GLN A 80 13.12 -6.31 -1.51
C GLN A 80 13.03 -5.30 -0.37
N VAL A 81 14.09 -4.51 -0.18
CA VAL A 81 14.16 -3.47 0.84
C VAL A 81 14.45 -2.15 0.15
N LEU A 82 13.53 -1.19 0.27
CA LEU A 82 13.67 0.17 -0.17
C LEU A 82 14.02 1.02 1.04
N VAL A 83 15.30 1.38 1.14
CA VAL A 83 15.81 2.24 2.19
C VAL A 83 15.62 3.69 1.76
N THR A 84 14.93 4.48 2.57
CA THR A 84 14.74 5.91 2.34
C THR A 84 15.21 6.71 3.54
N SER A 85 15.84 7.86 3.29
CA SER A 85 16.26 8.76 4.38
C SER A 85 15.02 9.35 5.04
N VAL A 86 15.03 9.35 6.37
CA VAL A 86 14.10 10.07 7.24
C VAL A 86 14.93 11.16 7.91
N GLU A 87 15.05 12.30 7.24
CA GLU A 87 15.72 13.47 7.82
C GLU A 87 14.83 14.05 8.92
N THR A 88 15.42 14.38 10.07
CA THR A 88 14.66 14.95 11.18
C THR A 88 14.42 16.44 10.94
N VAL A 89 13.16 16.87 10.98
CA VAL A 89 12.75 18.28 10.95
C VAL A 89 12.24 18.64 12.35
N GLY A 90 13.15 19.12 13.20
CA GLY A 90 12.84 19.40 14.62
C GLY A 90 12.68 18.11 15.43
N PRO A 91 11.57 17.89 16.17
CA PRO A 91 11.36 16.67 16.94
C PRO A 91 10.74 15.52 16.12
N PHE A 92 10.39 15.74 14.85
CA PHE A 92 9.70 14.77 14.00
C PHE A 92 10.53 14.34 12.81
N ASP A 93 10.38 13.10 12.37
CA ASP A 93 11.01 12.59 11.16
C ASP A 93 10.22 13.04 9.91
N SER A 94 10.95 13.42 8.87
CA SER A 94 10.38 13.76 7.56
C SER A 94 10.19 12.51 6.71
N LEU A 95 8.94 12.23 6.34
CA LEU A 95 8.59 11.16 5.41
C LEU A 95 8.63 11.61 3.94
N VAL A 96 9.13 12.81 3.62
CA VAL A 96 9.17 13.33 2.24
C VAL A 96 9.93 12.37 1.31
N GLY A 97 11.10 11.89 1.73
CA GLY A 97 11.88 10.93 0.95
C GLY A 97 11.12 9.62 0.71
N SER A 98 10.50 9.06 1.76
CA SER A 98 9.65 7.87 1.64
C SER A 98 8.49 8.08 0.68
N THR A 99 7.78 9.21 0.78
CA THR A 99 6.64 9.54 -0.09
C THR A 99 7.08 9.67 -1.54
N ALA A 100 8.19 10.35 -1.82
CA ALA A 100 8.72 10.48 -3.18
C ALA A 100 9.04 9.12 -3.81
N VAL A 101 9.61 8.18 -3.05
CA VAL A 101 9.86 6.81 -3.55
C VAL A 101 8.56 6.06 -3.79
N VAL A 102 7.54 6.24 -2.94
CA VAL A 102 6.21 5.66 -3.15
C VAL A 102 5.57 6.21 -4.43
N GLU A 103 5.65 7.51 -4.67
CA GLU A 103 5.15 8.14 -5.90
C GLU A 103 5.87 7.61 -7.14
N ALA A 104 7.21 7.57 -7.11
CA ALA A 104 8.00 7.00 -8.20
C ALA A 104 7.64 5.54 -8.49
N MET A 105 7.39 4.73 -7.44
CA MET A 105 6.91 3.35 -7.59
C MET A 105 5.52 3.30 -8.22
N VAL A 106 4.58 4.14 -7.80
CA VAL A 106 3.24 4.21 -8.39
C VAL A 106 3.33 4.58 -9.87
N THR A 107 4.16 5.57 -10.23
CA THR A 107 4.42 5.94 -11.63
C THR A 107 5.03 4.78 -12.41
N ALA A 108 5.98 4.05 -11.85
CA ALA A 108 6.57 2.87 -12.49
C ALA A 108 5.54 1.77 -12.73
N VAL A 109 4.65 1.52 -11.76
CA VAL A 109 3.53 0.56 -11.91
C VAL A 109 2.56 1.01 -13.00
N LEU A 110 2.18 2.30 -13.01
CA LEU A 110 1.31 2.87 -14.04
C LEU A 110 1.92 2.68 -15.43
N ASN A 111 3.20 3.04 -15.61
CA ASN A 111 3.90 2.89 -16.88
C ASN A 111 4.00 1.42 -17.31
N ARG A 112 4.20 0.50 -16.36
CA ARG A 112 4.30 -0.93 -16.65
C ARG A 112 2.96 -1.54 -17.05
N LEU A 113 1.85 -1.09 -16.46
CA LEU A 113 0.50 -1.53 -16.81
C LEU A 113 -0.04 -0.84 -18.08
N GLY A 114 0.42 0.38 -18.36
CA GLY A 114 0.13 1.12 -19.58
C GLY A 114 -1.38 1.27 -19.85
N PRO A 115 -1.86 0.93 -21.06
CA PRO A 115 -3.26 1.09 -21.44
C PRO A 115 -4.27 0.42 -20.50
N ARG A 116 -3.88 -0.69 -19.83
CA ARG A 116 -4.77 -1.40 -18.89
C ARG A 116 -5.12 -0.56 -17.67
N ALA A 117 -4.14 0.16 -17.11
CA ALA A 117 -4.37 1.05 -15.98
C ALA A 117 -5.20 2.26 -16.43
N GLN A 118 -4.91 2.84 -17.60
CA GLN A 118 -5.66 3.96 -18.16
C GLN A 118 -7.15 3.61 -18.38
N ALA A 119 -7.43 2.45 -18.96
CA ALA A 119 -8.80 1.98 -19.16
C ALA A 119 -9.54 1.81 -17.81
N ARG A 120 -8.87 1.26 -16.80
CA ARG A 120 -9.45 1.10 -15.46
C ARG A 120 -9.77 2.45 -14.81
N MET A 121 -8.85 3.41 -14.87
CA MET A 121 -9.06 4.75 -14.32
C MET A 121 -10.28 5.41 -14.98
N GLN A 122 -10.37 5.37 -16.31
CA GLN A 122 -11.55 5.88 -17.04
C GLN A 122 -12.84 5.17 -16.64
N SER A 123 -12.83 3.86 -16.40
CA SER A 123 -14.01 3.14 -15.91
C SER A 123 -14.43 3.62 -14.51
N LEU A 124 -13.47 3.84 -13.61
CA LEU A 124 -13.76 4.36 -12.26
C LEU A 124 -14.33 5.79 -12.31
N ASP A 125 -13.78 6.64 -13.16
CA ASP A 125 -14.26 8.02 -13.33
C ASP A 125 -15.70 8.04 -13.87
N ARG A 126 -16.04 7.14 -14.81
CA ARG A 126 -17.42 7.00 -15.30
C ARG A 126 -18.37 6.56 -14.19
N LEU A 127 -17.99 5.60 -13.36
CA LEU A 127 -18.85 5.14 -12.25
C LEU A 127 -19.14 6.26 -11.25
N ARG A 128 -18.10 7.02 -10.86
CA ARG A 128 -18.24 8.18 -9.96
C ARG A 128 -19.11 9.28 -10.56
N ALA A 129 -19.01 9.52 -11.87
CA ALA A 129 -19.85 10.50 -12.55
C ALA A 129 -21.34 10.11 -12.55
N HIS A 130 -21.67 8.81 -12.53
CA HIS A 130 -23.07 8.35 -12.43
C HIS A 130 -23.62 8.48 -11.01
N GLU A 131 -22.79 8.27 -9.98
CA GLU A 131 -23.21 8.47 -8.58
C GLU A 131 -23.62 9.92 -8.30
N VAL A 132 -22.95 10.90 -8.91
CA VAL A 132 -23.25 12.34 -8.73
C VAL A 132 -24.55 12.77 -9.42
N ILE A 133 -25.00 12.05 -10.45
CA ILE A 133 -26.23 12.39 -11.21
C ILE A 133 -27.46 11.69 -10.61
N GLY A 134 -27.27 10.70 -9.72
CA GLY A 134 -28.34 9.87 -9.17
C GLY A 134 -29.08 10.39 -7.92
N GLU A 135 -28.73 11.57 -7.40
CA GLU A 135 -29.38 12.15 -6.19
C GLU A 135 -30.48 13.19 -6.48
N ASP A 136 -30.69 13.60 -7.74
CA ASP A 136 -31.67 14.66 -8.10
C ASP A 136 -33.01 14.16 -8.70
N ASP A 137 -33.24 12.85 -8.80
CA ASP A 137 -34.49 12.26 -9.33
C ASP A 137 -35.31 11.54 -8.23
N GLU A 138 -35.77 12.28 -7.21
CA GLU A 138 -37.00 11.90 -6.49
C GLU A 138 -38.17 12.77 -7.03
N PRO A 139 -39.16 12.19 -7.74
CA PRO A 139 -40.36 12.92 -8.07
C PRO A 139 -41.20 13.07 -6.80
N SER A 140 -41.20 14.28 -6.24
CA SER A 140 -42.15 14.71 -5.23
C SER A 140 -43.57 14.37 -5.67
N SER A 141 -44.20 13.42 -4.99
CA SER A 141 -45.63 13.10 -5.08
C SER A 141 -46.31 13.46 -3.76
#